data_AF-A0A1G1D8Y2-F1
#
_entry.id   AF-A0A1G1D8Y2-F1
#
_cell.length_a   1.000
_cell.length_b   1.000
_cell.length_c   1.000
_cell.angle_alpha   90.00
_cell.angle_beta   90.00
_cell.angle_gamma   90.00
#
_symmetry.space_group_name_H-M   'P 1'
#
loop_
_entity.id
_entity.type
_entity.pdbx_description
1 polymer ?
#
loop_
_entity_poly.entity_id
_entity_poly.type
_entity_poly.pdbx_seq_one_letter_code
_entity_poly.pdbx_strand_id
1 'polypeptide(L)'
;MERLIWLEAINEYLIEKKGLTKKELPKSIDSYREALKKHIAIHNGKLMREFEALYDQLHIAGYYRGLLRYTDAVKDTFKAVKTFIDKIK
;
A
#
# COMPACT_ATOMS: atom_id res chain seq x y z
N MET A 1 -6.58 -13.23 -3.80
CA MET A 1 -6.09 -12.06 -3.05
C MET A 1 -7.20 -11.01 -3.13
N GLU A 2 -7.91 -10.75 -2.04
CA GLU A 2 -8.91 -9.66 -2.05
C GLU A 2 -8.23 -8.32 -2.32
N ARG A 3 -8.89 -7.49 -3.13
CA ARG A 3 -8.34 -6.26 -3.67
C ARG A 3 -8.45 -5.15 -2.63
N LEU A 4 -7.32 -4.76 -2.04
CA LEU A 4 -7.24 -3.56 -1.20
C LEU A 4 -7.18 -2.33 -2.11
N ILE A 5 -8.18 -1.45 -2.00
CA ILE A 5 -8.35 -0.28 -2.88
C ILE A 5 -7.12 0.65 -2.87
N TRP A 6 -6.41 0.76 -1.74
CA TRP A 6 -5.23 1.61 -1.64
C TRP A 6 -4.03 1.11 -2.46
N LEU A 7 -3.98 -0.18 -2.81
CA LEU A 7 -2.95 -0.71 -3.72
C LEU A 7 -3.16 -0.21 -5.16
N GLU A 8 -4.38 0.20 -5.54
CA GLU A 8 -4.63 0.80 -6.85
C GLU A 8 -3.90 2.13 -7.01
N ALA A 9 -3.77 2.92 -5.95
CA ALA A 9 -2.98 4.16 -6.00
C ALA A 9 -1.49 3.88 -6.28
N ILE A 10 -0.95 2.75 -5.82
CA ILE A 10 0.41 2.32 -6.16
C ILE A 10 0.47 1.90 -7.63
N ASN A 11 -0.54 1.18 -8.13
CA ASN A 11 -0.60 0.79 -9.54
C ASN A 11 -0.67 2.01 -10.47
N GLU A 12 -1.49 3.00 -10.14
CA GLU A 12 -1.56 4.28 -10.85
C GLU A 12 -0.19 4.95 -10.91
N TYR A 13 0.50 5.06 -9.77
CA TYR A 13 1.86 5.59 -9.75
C TYR A 13 2.83 4.80 -10.64
N LEU A 14 2.80 3.47 -10.58
CA LEU A 14 3.68 2.62 -11.38
C LEU A 14 3.39 2.75 -12.89
N ILE A 15 2.13 2.91 -13.28
CA ILE A 15 1.76 3.17 -14.67
C ILE A 15 2.19 4.58 -15.09
N GLU A 16 1.73 5.60 -14.38
CA GLU A 16 1.86 7.01 -14.80
C GLU A 16 3.29 7.53 -14.68
N LYS A 17 4.03 7.14 -13.62
CA LYS A 17 5.36 7.68 -13.34
C LYS A 17 6.48 6.76 -13.78
N LYS A 18 6.24 5.46 -13.91
CA LYS A 18 7.26 4.46 -14.27
C LYS A 18 6.99 3.75 -15.59
N GLY A 19 5.83 3.97 -16.22
CA GLY A 19 5.51 3.43 -17.54
C GLY A 19 5.23 1.93 -17.55
N LEU A 20 4.94 1.31 -16.40
CA LEU A 20 4.60 -0.11 -16.37
C LEU A 20 3.26 -0.36 -17.08
N THR A 21 3.19 -1.45 -17.82
CA THR A 21 1.92 -1.91 -18.39
C THR A 21 1.09 -2.66 -17.35
N LYS A 22 -0.21 -2.80 -17.60
CA LYS A 22 -1.12 -3.59 -16.74
C LYS A 22 -0.66 -5.04 -16.51
N LYS A 23 0.13 -5.60 -17.42
CA LYS A 23 0.67 -6.97 -17.31
C LYS A 23 1.84 -7.06 -16.32
N GLU A 24 2.58 -5.97 -16.16
CA GLU A 24 3.76 -5.86 -15.31
C GLU A 24 3.41 -5.43 -13.87
N LEU A 25 2.15 -5.04 -13.63
CA LEU A 25 1.71 -4.64 -12.31
C LEU A 25 1.82 -5.78 -11.28
N PRO A 26 2.15 -5.43 -10.02
CA PRO A 26 2.22 -6.41 -8.95
C PRO A 26 0.89 -7.13 -8.72
N LYS A 27 0.95 -8.44 -8.51
CA LYS A 27 -0.24 -9.29 -8.24
C LYS A 27 -0.22 -9.92 -6.85
N SER A 28 0.90 -9.83 -6.14
CA SER A 28 1.04 -10.28 -4.76
C SER A 28 1.66 -9.20 -3.89
N ILE A 29 1.47 -9.31 -2.57
CA ILE A 29 2.07 -8.37 -1.62
C ILE A 29 3.60 -8.34 -1.74
N ASP A 30 4.23 -9.50 -1.96
CA ASP A 30 5.68 -9.58 -2.20
C ASP A 30 6.07 -8.85 -3.49
N SER A 31 5.27 -8.99 -4.56
CA SER A 31 5.50 -8.21 -5.77
C SER A 31 5.34 -6.70 -5.53
N TYR A 32 4.41 -6.26 -4.68
CA TYR A 32 4.28 -4.84 -4.32
C TYR A 32 5.49 -4.37 -3.50
N ARG A 33 6.00 -5.17 -2.56
CA ARG A 33 7.23 -4.86 -1.81
C ARG A 33 8.40 -4.64 -2.74
N GLU A 34 8.61 -5.56 -3.68
CA GLU A 34 9.72 -5.46 -4.63
C GLU A 34 9.54 -4.29 -5.60
N ALA A 35 8.32 -4.04 -6.08
CA ALA A 35 8.04 -2.87 -6.93
C ALA A 35 8.30 -1.55 -6.19
N LEU A 36 7.88 -1.43 -4.93
CA LEU A 36 8.14 -0.25 -4.11
C LEU A 36 9.63 -0.05 -3.88
N LYS A 37 10.37 -1.10 -3.48
CA LYS A 37 11.83 -1.05 -3.32
C LYS A 37 12.51 -0.60 -4.60
N LYS A 38 12.14 -1.19 -5.74
CA LYS A 38 12.77 -0.93 -7.05
C LYS A 38 12.46 0.45 -7.61
N HIS A 39 11.24 0.96 -7.42
CA HIS A 39 10.76 2.15 -8.15
C HIS A 39 10.58 3.39 -7.28
N ILE A 40 10.47 3.25 -5.96
CA ILE A 40 10.11 4.35 -5.05
C ILE A 40 11.09 4.47 -3.88
N ALA A 41 11.47 3.35 -3.27
CA ALA A 41 12.06 3.31 -1.94
C ALA A 41 13.53 2.87 -1.92
N ILE A 42 14.28 3.00 -3.02
CA ILE A 42 15.69 2.57 -3.14
C ILE A 42 16.53 3.07 -1.93
N HIS A 43 16.21 4.23 -1.37
CA HIS A 43 16.84 4.79 -0.16
C HIS A 43 15.86 5.18 0.96
N ASN A 44 14.61 4.73 0.93
CA ASN A 44 13.58 5.16 1.89
C ASN A 44 12.99 3.98 2.69
N GLY A 45 13.76 3.50 3.67
CA GLY A 45 13.33 2.44 4.59
C GLY A 45 12.13 2.82 5.45
N LYS A 46 11.88 4.12 5.68
CA LYS A 46 10.70 4.59 6.41
C LYS A 46 9.42 4.32 5.62
N LEU A 47 9.43 4.61 4.32
CA LEU A 47 8.29 4.35 3.44
C LEU A 47 7.93 2.85 3.41
N MET A 48 8.94 1.97 3.35
CA MET A 48 8.70 0.52 3.39
C MET A 48 8.06 0.08 4.71
N ARG A 49 8.51 0.60 5.86
CA ARG A 49 7.86 0.27 7.15
C ARG A 49 6.42 0.75 7.22
N GLU A 50 6.13 1.94 6.69
CA GLU A 50 4.76 2.45 6.60
C GLU A 50 3.87 1.56 5.72
N PHE A 51 4.39 1.10 4.58
CA PHE A 51 3.68 0.15 3.72
C PHE A 51 3.34 -1.16 4.45
N GLU A 52 4.31 -1.78 5.14
CA GLU A 52 4.07 -3.01 5.91
C GLU A 52 3.02 -2.79 7.00
N ALA A 53 3.13 -1.69 7.76
CA ALA A 53 2.18 -1.38 8.82
C ALA A 53 0.75 -1.20 8.29
N LEU A 54 0.59 -0.51 7.16
CA LEU A 54 -0.71 -0.34 6.52
C LEU A 54 -1.27 -1.67 6.00
N TYR A 55 -0.43 -2.52 5.42
CA TYR A 55 -0.83 -3.86 4.99
C TYR A 55 -1.30 -4.70 6.18
N ASP A 56 -0.52 -4.77 7.25
CA ASP A 56 -0.88 -5.54 8.45
C ASP A 56 -2.18 -5.03 9.07
N GLN A 57 -2.34 -3.70 9.16
CA GLN A 57 -3.51 -3.11 9.81
C GLN A 57 -4.79 -3.27 8.99
N LEU A 58 -4.74 -3.10 7.67
CA LEU A 58 -5.93 -3.20 6.82
C LEU A 58 -6.25 -4.64 6.43
N HIS A 59 -5.23 -5.42 6.08
CA HIS A 59 -5.42 -6.76 5.53
C HIS A 59 -5.49 -7.82 6.64
N ILE A 60 -4.54 -7.82 7.57
CA ILE A 60 -4.48 -8.85 8.62
C ILE A 60 -5.43 -8.49 9.75
N ALA A 61 -5.24 -7.33 10.38
CA ALA A 61 -6.02 -6.91 11.54
C ALA A 61 -7.46 -6.55 11.14
N GLY A 62 -7.63 -5.73 10.11
CA GLY A 62 -8.94 -5.30 9.62
C GLY A 62 -9.70 -6.44 8.96
N TYR A 63 -9.29 -6.82 7.75
CA TYR A 63 -10.04 -7.74 6.91
C TYR A 63 -10.07 -9.17 7.45
N TYR A 64 -8.90 -9.77 7.72
CA TYR A 64 -8.83 -11.19 8.08
C TYR A 64 -9.27 -11.48 9.53
N ARG A 65 -8.89 -10.63 10.48
CA ARG A 65 -9.17 -10.84 11.91
C ARG A 65 -10.35 -10.03 12.44
N GLY A 66 -10.86 -9.07 11.68
CA GLY A 66 -11.97 -8.21 12.11
C GLY A 66 -11.67 -7.41 13.38
N LEU A 67 -10.41 -7.06 13.64
CA LEU A 67 -9.94 -6.38 14.86
C LEU A 67 -10.03 -4.85 14.76
N LEU A 68 -10.18 -4.30 13.55
CA LEU A 68 -10.33 -2.87 13.31
C LEU A 68 -11.81 -2.45 13.45
N ARG A 69 -12.33 -2.44 14.68
CA ARG A 69 -13.77 -2.20 14.97
C ARG A 69 -14.10 -0.79 15.45
N TYR A 70 -13.15 -0.10 16.07
CA TYR A 70 -13.38 1.23 16.62
C TYR A 70 -13.30 2.28 15.51
N THR A 71 -14.31 3.16 15.44
CA THR A 71 -14.43 4.17 14.38
C THR A 71 -13.22 5.09 14.30
N ASP A 72 -12.62 5.46 15.43
CA ASP A 72 -11.45 6.34 15.44
C ASP A 72 -10.20 5.64 14.89
N ALA A 73 -10.00 4.36 15.22
CA ALA A 73 -8.93 3.54 14.65
C ALA A 73 -9.07 3.40 13.12
N VAL A 74 -10.30 3.23 12.63
CA VAL A 74 -10.60 3.20 11.19
C VAL A 74 -10.25 4.55 10.53
N LYS A 75 -10.71 5.66 11.12
CA LYS A 75 -10.42 7.02 10.61
C LYS A 75 -8.92 7.28 10.54
N ASP A 76 -8.18 6.94 11.58
CA ASP A 76 -6.74 7.18 11.64
C ASP A 76 -5.97 6.29 10.67
N THR A 77 -6.43 5.05 10.46
CA THR A 77 -5.89 4.17 9.43
C THR A 77 -6.09 4.78 8.05
N PHE A 78 -7.27 5.31 7.74
CA PHE A 78 -7.49 5.99 6.44
C PHE A 78 -6.68 7.27 6.27
N LYS A 79 -6.47 8.06 7.33
CA LYS A 79 -5.54 9.20 7.28
C LYS A 79 -4.11 8.76 6.97
N ALA A 80 -3.66 7.66 7.59
CA ALA A 80 -2.33 7.11 7.34
C ALA A 80 -2.19 6.62 5.90
N VAL A 81 -3.21 5.94 5.35
CA VAL A 81 -3.25 5.56 3.92
C VAL A 81 -3.14 6.77 3.01
N LYS A 82 -3.95 7.81 3.27
CA LYS A 82 -3.91 9.04 2.46
C LYS A 82 -2.51 9.67 2.48
N THR A 83 -1.93 9.78 3.68
CA THR A 83 -0.59 10.34 3.86
C THR A 83 0.48 9.51 3.13
N PHE A 84 0.34 8.19 3.12
CA PHE A 84 1.23 7.30 2.37
C PHE A 84 1.10 7.53 0.85
N ILE A 85 -0.12 7.61 0.33
CA ILE A 85 -0.38 7.87 -1.09
C ILE A 85 0.18 9.23 -1.51
N ASP A 86 -0.01 10.26 -0.69
CA ASP A 86 0.50 11.61 -0.96
C ASP A 86 2.05 11.67 -0.98
N LYS A 87 2.75 10.75 -0.29
CA LYS A 87 4.22 10.64 -0.34
C LYS A 87 4.75 9.98 -1.60
N ILE A 88 3.95 9.13 -2.23
CA ILE A 88 4.36 8.40 -3.43
C ILE A 88 3.94 9.10 -4.71
N LYS A 89 2.90 9.95 -4.71
CA LYS A 89 2.50 10.78 -5.86
C LYS A 89 3.54 11.83 -6.22
#